data_AF-A0A7X6PF96-F1
#
_entry.id   AF-A0A7X6PF96-F1
#
_cell.length_a   1.000
_cell.length_b   1.000
_cell.length_c   1.000
_cell.angle_alpha   90.00
_cell.angle_beta   90.00
_cell.angle_gamma   90.00
#
_symmetry.space_group_name_H-M   'P 1'
#
loop_
_entity.id
_entity.type
_entity.pdbx_description
1 polymer ?
#
loop_
_entity_poly.entity_id
_entity_poly.type
_entity_poly.pdbx_seq_one_letter_code
_entity_poly.pdbx_strand_id
1 'polypeptide(L)'
;MLFTIQVNNKKIRAEKGETILSALNRNGIIIPTLCRMKDFTPTGACRMCVVEVEGRDRLVAACSQPVEEWMKIRTHSPRVITARKTNVELLLSNHPDDCLYCDRNLNCELQRLAEELNIRERRIKAKKIRPMLDQSSPSIVRELSKCILCGRCVRVCEEVVTATSIDFIYRGSGIHVGPAMDRDFNFSSCINCGQCIIVCPTGALHEKYNISEVQEYLNNPEFMKVIQYSPLVPAGIAEEIGIKYNRDFDSILNSVLRKIGFEKVYNTGTGTDILIWEMAEQLKKRISSG
;
A
#
# COMPACT_ATOMS: atom_id res chain seq x y z
N MET A 1 -12.68 28.95 -9.34
CA MET A 1 -11.93 30.14 -9.81
C MET A 1 -10.50 29.70 -10.05
N LEU A 2 -9.99 29.88 -11.27
CA LEU A 2 -8.61 29.56 -11.66
C LEU A 2 -7.74 30.80 -11.50
N PHE A 3 -6.57 30.65 -10.90
CA PHE A 3 -5.57 31.70 -10.76
C PHE A 3 -4.17 31.16 -11.01
N THR A 4 -3.17 32.05 -11.02
CA THR A 4 -1.79 31.69 -11.35
C THR A 4 -0.90 31.85 -10.12
N ILE A 5 -0.08 30.85 -9.84
CA ILE A 5 0.97 30.89 -8.82
C ILE A 5 2.35 30.68 -9.45
N GLN A 6 3.41 30.99 -8.72
CA GLN A 6 4.78 30.73 -9.17
C GLN A 6 5.35 29.49 -8.49
N VAL A 7 5.81 28.51 -9.25
CA VAL A 7 6.47 27.30 -8.74
C VAL A 7 7.77 27.08 -9.51
N ASN A 8 8.90 27.00 -8.80
CA ASN A 8 10.23 26.82 -9.40
C ASN A 8 10.50 27.82 -10.55
N ASN A 9 10.17 29.09 -10.33
CA ASN A 9 10.26 30.18 -11.30
C ASN A 9 9.33 30.07 -12.54
N LYS A 10 8.44 29.08 -12.59
CA LYS A 10 7.42 28.93 -13.65
C LYS A 10 6.04 29.31 -13.12
N LYS A 11 5.21 29.89 -13.98
CA LYS A 11 3.81 30.18 -13.67
C LYS A 11 2.98 28.93 -13.94
N ILE A 12 2.18 28.49 -12.97
CA ILE A 12 1.24 27.36 -13.13
C ILE A 12 -0.17 27.78 -12.74
N ARG A 13 -1.17 27.08 -13.28
CA ARG A 13 -2.58 27.34 -12.97
C ARG A 13 -2.99 26.55 -11.73
N ALA A 14 -3.65 27.22 -10.79
CA ALA A 14 -4.19 26.64 -9.57
C ALA A 14 -5.69 26.95 -9.43
N GLU A 15 -6.43 26.07 -8.78
CA GLU A 15 -7.86 26.20 -8.51
C GLU A 15 -8.11 26.57 -7.05
N LYS A 16 -9.00 27.55 -6.83
CA LYS A 16 -9.39 27.94 -5.47
C LYS A 16 -9.97 26.74 -4.70
N GLY A 17 -9.35 26.44 -3.56
CA GLY A 17 -9.74 25.33 -2.68
C GLY A 17 -8.95 24.04 -2.86
N GLU A 18 -8.16 23.91 -3.94
CA GLU A 18 -7.26 22.74 -4.07
C GLU A 18 -6.02 22.88 -3.18
N THR A 19 -5.41 21.75 -2.82
CA THR A 19 -4.15 21.74 -2.04
C THR A 19 -2.97 22.06 -2.94
N ILE A 20 -1.87 22.56 -2.36
CA ILE A 20 -0.62 22.77 -3.11
C ILE A 20 -0.21 21.48 -3.83
N LEU A 21 -0.27 20.32 -3.18
CA LEU A 21 0.07 19.03 -3.79
C LEU A 21 -0.82 18.71 -5.00
N SER A 22 -2.13 18.94 -4.89
CA SER A 22 -3.06 18.73 -6.00
C SER A 22 -2.74 19.63 -7.20
N ALA A 23 -2.48 20.92 -6.93
CA ALA A 23 -2.10 21.89 -7.95
C ALA A 23 -0.79 21.49 -8.64
N LEU A 24 0.21 21.05 -7.88
CA LEU A 24 1.49 20.58 -8.43
C LEU A 24 1.30 19.35 -9.33
N ASN A 25 0.60 18.32 -8.85
CA ASN A 25 0.36 17.09 -9.60
C ASN A 25 -0.40 17.34 -10.91
N ARG A 26 -1.44 18.19 -10.89
CA ARG A 26 -2.22 18.55 -12.09
C ARG A 26 -1.39 19.26 -13.15
N ASN A 27 -0.32 19.96 -12.76
CA ASN A 27 0.62 20.62 -13.66
C ASN A 27 1.88 19.76 -13.93
N GLY A 28 1.85 18.45 -13.63
CA GLY A 28 2.95 17.52 -13.92
C GLY A 28 4.17 17.64 -12.99
N ILE A 29 4.05 18.37 -11.88
CA ILE A 29 5.12 18.50 -10.88
C ILE A 29 4.86 17.48 -9.77
N ILE A 30 5.63 16.41 -9.76
CA ILE A 30 5.50 15.34 -8.76
C ILE A 30 6.47 15.63 -7.60
N ILE A 31 5.97 15.54 -6.37
CA ILE A 31 6.77 15.59 -5.16
C ILE A 31 6.49 14.35 -4.29
N PRO A 32 7.47 13.85 -3.53
CA PRO A 32 7.34 12.60 -2.80
C PRO A 32 6.30 12.68 -1.67
N THR A 33 5.57 11.59 -1.47
CA THR A 33 4.62 11.44 -0.36
C THR A 33 4.70 10.02 0.23
N LEU A 34 4.42 9.86 1.53
CA LEU A 34 4.38 8.55 2.20
C LEU A 34 3.08 8.26 2.94
N CYS A 35 2.38 9.27 3.48
CA CYS A 35 1.11 9.07 4.20
C CYS A 35 -0.12 9.52 3.39
N ARG A 36 0.10 10.17 2.23
CA ARG A 36 -1.00 10.58 1.34
C ARG A 36 -1.51 9.36 0.58
N MET A 37 -2.82 9.20 0.55
CA MET A 37 -3.55 8.29 -0.33
C MET A 37 -4.58 9.11 -1.09
N LYS A 38 -4.78 8.85 -2.38
CA LYS A 38 -5.78 9.54 -3.23
C LYS A 38 -7.18 9.40 -2.61
N ASP A 39 -8.01 10.43 -2.71
CA ASP A 39 -9.39 10.44 -2.17
C ASP A 39 -9.54 10.46 -0.63
N PHE A 40 -8.43 10.37 0.12
CA PHE A 40 -8.42 10.52 1.57
C PHE A 40 -8.07 11.95 2.02
N THR A 41 -8.63 12.39 3.15
CA THR A 41 -8.27 13.65 3.82
C THR A 41 -6.77 13.71 4.13
N PRO A 42 -6.03 14.79 3.82
CA PRO A 42 -4.60 14.84 4.08
C PRO A 42 -4.25 14.96 5.57
N THR A 43 -3.28 14.17 6.06
CA THR A 43 -2.81 14.24 7.46
C THR A 43 -1.61 15.17 7.65
N GLY A 44 -0.77 15.34 6.62
CA GLY A 44 0.50 16.06 6.73
C GLY A 44 1.57 15.37 7.58
N ALA A 45 1.30 14.16 8.12
CA ALA A 45 2.10 13.53 9.17
C ALA A 45 3.52 13.15 8.74
N CYS A 46 3.71 12.56 7.55
CA CYS A 46 5.03 12.09 7.12
C CYS A 46 5.99 13.21 6.71
N ARG A 47 5.49 14.43 6.47
CA ARG A 47 6.26 15.60 6.02
C ARG A 47 7.16 15.39 4.79
N MET A 48 6.94 14.35 3.97
CA MET A 48 7.67 14.16 2.71
C MET A 48 7.27 15.18 1.63
N CYS A 49 6.00 15.58 1.61
CA CYS A 49 5.46 16.56 0.68
C CYS A 49 5.83 18.02 1.00
N VAL A 50 6.80 18.26 1.88
CA VAL A 50 7.15 19.63 2.28
C VAL A 50 7.68 20.43 1.10
N VAL A 51 7.30 21.70 1.05
CA VAL A 51 7.75 22.71 0.09
C VAL A 51 8.11 23.99 0.81
N GLU A 52 8.97 24.79 0.20
CA GLU A 52 9.28 26.13 0.68
C GLU A 52 8.37 27.15 -0.01
N VAL A 53 7.76 28.03 0.78
CA VAL A 53 6.88 29.10 0.29
C VAL A 53 7.52 30.42 0.70
N GLU A 54 7.79 31.31 -0.26
CA GLU A 54 8.39 32.62 0.05
C GLU A 54 7.49 33.42 1.00
N GLY A 55 8.08 34.10 1.98
CA GLY A 55 7.33 34.80 3.02
C GLY A 55 6.86 33.93 4.20
N ARG A 56 7.16 32.61 4.19
CA ARG A 56 6.96 31.73 5.34
C ARG A 56 8.29 31.18 5.84
N ASP A 57 8.52 31.28 7.15
CA ASP A 57 9.76 30.80 7.77
C ASP A 57 9.87 29.27 7.77
N ARG A 58 8.73 28.59 7.96
CA ARG A 58 8.66 27.13 8.07
C ARG A 58 8.30 26.47 6.75
N LEU A 59 8.84 25.27 6.52
CA LEU A 59 8.41 24.43 5.41
C LEU A 59 6.96 23.97 5.60
N VAL A 60 6.20 24.08 4.52
CA VAL A 60 4.76 23.84 4.49
C VAL A 60 4.50 22.45 3.93
N ALA A 61 3.60 21.68 4.54
CA ALA A 61 3.15 20.41 3.98
C ALA A 61 2.23 20.68 2.79
N ALA A 62 2.67 20.37 1.57
CA ALA A 62 1.88 20.64 0.37
C ALA A 62 0.57 19.84 0.33
N CYS A 63 0.51 18.67 0.96
CA CYS A 63 -0.67 17.81 0.90
C CYS A 63 -1.87 18.37 1.65
N SER A 64 -1.68 19.17 2.69
CA SER A 64 -2.78 19.71 3.52
C SER A 64 -2.96 21.21 3.40
N GLN A 65 -2.01 21.93 2.78
CA GLN A 65 -2.13 23.38 2.62
C GLN A 65 -2.93 23.75 1.38
N PRO A 66 -3.98 24.59 1.51
CA PRO A 66 -4.67 25.19 0.38
C PRO A 66 -3.74 26.11 -0.41
N VAL A 67 -3.91 26.14 -1.73
CA VAL A 67 -3.16 27.06 -2.60
C VAL A 67 -3.76 28.47 -2.57
N GLU A 68 -2.91 29.49 -2.54
CA GLU A 68 -3.30 30.91 -2.54
C GLU A 68 -2.58 31.68 -3.67
N GLU A 69 -3.20 32.74 -4.18
CA GLU A 69 -2.74 33.48 -5.38
C GLU A 69 -1.33 34.07 -5.25
N TRP A 70 -0.95 34.51 -4.05
CA TRP A 70 0.35 35.14 -3.80
C TRP A 70 1.50 34.13 -3.68
N MET A 71 1.21 32.82 -3.63
CA MET A 71 2.22 31.82 -3.29
C MET A 71 3.31 31.72 -4.35
N LYS A 72 4.56 31.81 -3.89
CA LYS A 72 5.76 31.46 -4.65
C LYS A 72 6.43 30.27 -4.00
N ILE A 73 6.49 29.15 -4.70
CA ILE A 73 6.83 27.84 -4.15
C ILE A 73 8.13 27.31 -4.76
N ARG A 74 9.00 26.77 -3.92
CA ARG A 74 10.20 26.04 -4.32
C ARG A 74 10.08 24.60 -3.83
N THR A 75 10.08 23.64 -4.75
CA THR A 75 9.86 22.22 -4.41
C THR A 75 11.14 21.43 -4.14
N HIS A 76 12.30 21.98 -4.51
CA HIS A 76 13.63 21.34 -4.41
C HIS A 76 14.72 22.31 -3.90
N SER A 77 14.36 23.26 -3.04
CA SER A 77 15.37 24.11 -2.41
C SER A 77 16.27 23.29 -1.48
N PRO A 78 17.50 23.75 -1.17
CA PRO A 78 18.39 23.05 -0.23
C PRO A 78 17.72 22.73 1.12
N ARG A 79 16.88 23.65 1.62
CA ARG A 79 16.12 23.44 2.86
C ARG A 79 15.12 22.29 2.74
N VAL A 80 14.39 22.22 1.62
CA VAL A 80 13.42 21.14 1.35
C VAL A 80 14.11 19.78 1.22
N ILE A 81 15.20 19.71 0.47
CA ILE A 81 15.93 18.45 0.26
C ILE A 81 16.52 17.95 1.58
N THR A 82 17.15 18.82 2.36
CA THR A 82 17.67 18.46 3.69
C THR A 82 16.57 17.97 4.60
N ALA A 83 15.42 18.66 4.67
CA ALA A 83 14.30 18.22 5.51
C ALA A 83 13.75 16.84 5.09
N ARG A 84 13.56 16.59 3.79
CA ARG A 84 13.14 15.27 3.28
C ARG A 84 14.15 14.18 3.61
N LYS A 85 15.44 14.47 3.41
CA LYS A 85 16.53 13.54 3.74
C LYS A 85 16.54 13.20 5.22
N THR A 86 16.46 14.20 6.11
CA THR A 86 16.38 13.98 7.56
C THR A 86 15.15 13.17 7.95
N ASN A 87 13.99 13.40 7.35
CA ASN A 87 12.79 12.61 7.63
C ASN A 87 12.98 11.13 7.26
N VAL A 88 13.55 10.84 6.09
CA VAL A 88 13.81 9.46 5.68
C VAL A 88 14.90 8.82 6.54
N GLU A 89 15.97 9.55 6.88
CA GLU A 89 17.00 9.07 7.82
C GLU A 89 16.41 8.74 9.21
N LEU A 90 15.46 9.53 9.71
CA LEU A 90 14.74 9.25 10.95
C LEU A 90 13.88 7.99 10.84
N LEU A 91 13.15 7.80 9.73
CA LEU A 91 12.37 6.58 9.51
C LEU A 91 13.28 5.34 9.45
N LEU A 92 14.39 5.45 8.71
CA LEU A 92 15.37 4.37 8.59
C LEU A 92 16.07 4.07 9.93
N SER A 93 16.25 5.06 10.81
CA SER A 93 16.99 4.89 12.07
C SER A 93 16.46 3.75 12.96
N ASN A 94 15.15 3.48 12.93
CA ASN A 94 14.48 2.42 13.68
C ASN A 94 14.04 1.23 12.82
N HIS A 95 14.08 1.36 11.49
CA HIS A 95 13.70 0.31 10.52
C HIS A 95 14.82 -0.74 10.38
N PRO A 96 14.51 -2.03 10.15
CA PRO A 96 15.50 -3.06 9.85
C PRO A 96 16.18 -2.82 8.48
N ASP A 97 17.35 -3.44 8.28
CA ASP A 97 18.14 -3.36 7.04
C ASP A 97 18.11 -4.72 6.31
N ASP A 98 16.92 -5.32 6.21
CA ASP A 98 16.70 -6.69 5.72
C ASP A 98 16.11 -6.71 4.31
N CYS A 99 16.34 -5.66 3.51
CA CYS A 99 15.72 -5.50 2.19
C CYS A 99 15.95 -6.70 1.24
N LEU A 100 17.05 -7.45 1.41
CA LEU A 100 17.34 -8.65 0.60
C LEU A 100 16.37 -9.81 0.85
N TYR A 101 15.73 -9.83 2.02
CA TYR A 101 14.78 -10.87 2.45
C TYR A 101 13.35 -10.34 2.58
N CYS A 102 13.12 -9.07 2.26
CA CYS A 102 11.84 -8.40 2.44
C CYS A 102 10.97 -8.57 1.19
N ASP A 103 9.70 -8.94 1.37
CA ASP A 103 8.75 -9.16 0.26
C ASP A 103 8.49 -7.92 -0.58
N ARG A 104 8.70 -6.75 0.01
CA ARG A 104 8.56 -5.45 -0.67
C ARG A 104 9.83 -4.98 -1.37
N ASN A 105 10.89 -5.80 -1.44
CA ASN A 105 12.09 -5.44 -2.17
C ASN A 105 11.74 -5.01 -3.61
N LEU A 106 12.36 -3.94 -4.10
CA LEU A 106 12.10 -3.33 -5.41
C LEU A 106 10.72 -2.65 -5.57
N ASN A 107 9.78 -2.88 -4.65
CA ASN A 107 8.45 -2.25 -4.62
C ASN A 107 8.15 -1.52 -3.29
N CYS A 108 9.20 -1.09 -2.57
CA CYS A 108 9.07 -0.37 -1.31
C CYS A 108 9.20 1.14 -1.53
N GLU A 109 8.21 1.92 -1.11
CA GLU A 109 8.24 3.39 -1.24
C GLU A 109 9.35 4.00 -0.38
N LEU A 110 9.62 3.43 0.81
CA LEU A 110 10.71 3.91 1.68
C LEU A 110 12.09 3.66 1.04
N GLN A 111 12.28 2.48 0.44
CA GLN A 111 13.52 2.12 -0.26
C GLN A 111 13.76 3.08 -1.43
N ARG A 112 12.73 3.34 -2.24
CA ARG A 112 12.79 4.28 -3.37
C ARG A 112 13.18 5.69 -2.91
N LEU A 113 12.58 6.20 -1.84
CA LEU A 113 12.91 7.52 -1.30
C LEU A 113 14.34 7.59 -0.75
N ALA A 114 14.82 6.51 -0.14
CA ALA A 114 16.21 6.44 0.32
C ALA A 114 17.20 6.50 -0.85
N GLU A 115 16.88 5.83 -1.95
CA GLU A 115 17.64 5.88 -3.19
C GLU A 115 17.62 7.27 -3.85
N GLU A 116 16.42 7.85 -4.04
CA GLU A 116 16.22 9.18 -4.65
C GLU A 116 16.97 10.29 -3.89
N LEU A 117 17.03 10.20 -2.56
CA LEU A 117 17.71 11.18 -1.70
C LEU A 117 19.19 10.83 -1.44
N ASN A 118 19.70 9.80 -2.09
CA ASN A 118 21.07 9.30 -1.98
C ASN A 118 21.51 9.09 -0.52
N ILE A 119 20.66 8.38 0.24
CA ILE A 119 20.98 7.95 1.61
C ILE A 119 21.71 6.60 1.50
N ARG A 120 23.03 6.62 1.73
CA ARG A 120 23.91 5.44 1.60
C ARG A 120 24.43 4.93 2.94
N GLU A 121 24.23 5.70 4.00
CA GLU A 121 24.75 5.42 5.33
C GLU A 121 23.73 5.82 6.40
N ARG A 122 23.72 5.09 7.52
CA ARG A 122 22.85 5.40 8.64
C ARG A 122 23.54 6.40 9.58
N ARG A 123 23.28 7.69 9.36
CA ARG A 123 23.81 8.78 10.21
C ARG A 123 23.15 8.84 11.58
N ILE A 124 21.84 8.66 11.61
CA ILE A 124 21.04 8.70 12.84
C ILE A 124 20.91 7.28 13.38
N LYS A 125 21.47 7.04 14.57
CA LYS A 125 21.33 5.77 15.29
C LYS A 125 20.21 5.90 16.31
N ALA A 126 19.26 4.99 16.23
CA ALA A 126 18.19 4.86 17.21
C ALA A 126 17.97 3.37 17.53
N LYS A 127 17.23 3.11 18.61
CA LYS A 127 16.95 1.74 19.05
C LYS A 127 15.93 1.14 18.08
N LYS A 128 16.36 0.13 17.31
CA LYS A 128 15.47 -0.61 16.39
C LYS A 128 14.21 -1.07 17.13
N ILE A 129 13.08 -0.96 16.43
CA ILE A 129 11.80 -1.46 16.93
C ILE A 129 11.94 -2.97 17.13
N ARG A 130 11.47 -3.47 18.28
CA ARG A 130 11.48 -4.92 18.53
C ARG A 130 10.60 -5.59 17.48
N PRO A 131 11.08 -6.65 16.80
CA PRO A 131 10.25 -7.41 15.90
C PRO A 131 9.12 -8.04 16.71
N MET A 132 7.90 -7.57 16.45
CA MET A 132 6.67 -8.19 16.92
C MET A 132 5.95 -8.65 15.66
N LEU A 133 6.08 -9.95 15.43
CA LEU A 133 5.56 -10.65 14.27
C LEU A 133 4.26 -11.34 14.68
N ASP A 134 3.19 -11.04 13.95
CA ASP A 134 1.88 -11.66 14.11
C ASP A 134 1.55 -12.43 12.83
N GLN A 135 1.47 -13.76 12.97
CA GLN A 135 1.13 -14.73 11.93
C GLN A 135 -0.17 -15.48 12.24
N SER A 136 -0.95 -14.97 13.21
CA SER A 136 -2.16 -15.63 13.71
C SER A 136 -3.30 -15.64 12.69
N SER A 137 -3.35 -14.64 11.79
CA SER A 137 -4.32 -14.61 10.70
C SER A 137 -3.97 -15.64 9.62
N PRO A 138 -4.98 -16.26 8.99
CA PRO A 138 -4.78 -17.16 7.86
C PRO A 138 -4.28 -16.43 6.61
N SER A 139 -4.45 -15.11 6.50
CA SER A 139 -4.22 -14.37 5.25
C SER A 139 -3.23 -13.21 5.38
N ILE A 140 -3.12 -12.61 6.57
CA ILE A 140 -2.34 -11.39 6.78
C ILE A 140 -1.22 -11.66 7.77
N VAL A 141 -0.01 -11.22 7.44
CA VAL A 141 1.13 -11.21 8.36
C VAL A 141 1.48 -9.77 8.69
N ARG A 142 1.69 -9.48 9.98
CA ARG A 142 2.08 -8.16 10.47
C ARG A 142 3.44 -8.21 11.12
N GLU A 143 4.35 -7.36 10.63
CA GLU A 143 5.69 -7.22 11.16
C GLU A 143 5.95 -5.76 11.56
N LEU A 144 5.83 -5.48 12.87
CA LEU A 144 5.88 -4.10 13.37
C LEU A 144 7.25 -3.42 13.22
N SER A 145 8.34 -4.17 13.17
CA SER A 145 9.70 -3.66 12.93
C SER A 145 9.78 -2.84 11.63
N LYS A 146 8.99 -3.22 10.61
CA LYS A 146 8.97 -2.59 9.29
C LYS A 146 7.96 -1.44 9.19
N CYS A 147 7.17 -1.18 10.23
CA CYS A 147 6.15 -0.13 10.22
C CYS A 147 6.78 1.26 10.36
N ILE A 148 6.38 2.18 9.49
CA ILE A 148 6.77 3.60 9.54
C ILE A 148 5.67 4.52 10.11
N LEU A 149 4.63 3.94 10.71
CA LEU A 149 3.53 4.68 11.34
C LEU A 149 2.84 5.69 10.42
N CYS A 150 2.76 5.40 9.12
CA CYS A 150 2.16 6.31 8.14
C CYS A 150 0.63 6.45 8.27
N GLY A 151 -0.02 5.49 8.95
CA GLY A 151 -1.46 5.46 9.18
C GLY A 151 -2.31 5.06 7.98
N ARG A 152 -1.72 4.73 6.82
CA ARG A 152 -2.48 4.35 5.62
C ARG A 152 -3.40 3.14 5.87
N CYS A 153 -2.86 2.10 6.50
CA CYS A 153 -3.59 0.87 6.81
C CYS A 153 -4.78 1.10 7.76
N VAL A 154 -4.58 1.89 8.83
CA VAL A 154 -5.64 2.26 9.80
C VAL A 154 -6.78 2.97 9.07
N ARG A 155 -6.44 3.98 8.28
CA ARG A 155 -7.44 4.80 7.58
C ARG A 155 -8.24 4.04 6.54
N VAL A 156 -7.62 3.14 5.77
CA VAL A 156 -8.37 2.30 4.83
C VAL A 156 -9.28 1.33 5.57
N CYS A 157 -8.82 0.76 6.68
CA CYS A 157 -9.62 -0.15 7.49
C CYS A 157 -10.85 0.54 8.10
N GLU A 158 -10.71 1.81 8.50
CA GLU A 158 -11.78 2.64 9.06
C GLU A 158 -12.68 3.27 7.98
N GLU A 159 -12.12 4.07 7.07
CA GLU A 159 -12.90 4.92 6.15
C GLU A 159 -13.47 4.15 4.95
N VAL A 160 -12.83 3.04 4.52
CA VAL A 160 -13.25 2.27 3.33
C VAL A 160 -13.91 0.95 3.73
N VAL A 161 -13.25 0.17 4.58
CA VAL A 161 -13.74 -1.16 4.97
C VAL A 161 -14.76 -1.06 6.11
N THR A 162 -14.69 -0.02 6.96
CA THR A 162 -15.53 0.17 8.15
C THR A 162 -15.43 -0.95 9.20
N ALA A 163 -14.39 -1.78 9.12
CA ALA A 163 -14.15 -2.86 10.08
C ALA A 163 -13.40 -2.38 11.33
N THR A 164 -12.62 -1.30 11.19
CA THR A 164 -11.85 -0.65 12.27
C THR A 164 -11.05 -1.65 13.11
N SER A 165 -10.48 -2.65 12.44
CA SER A 165 -9.81 -3.78 13.09
C SER A 165 -8.39 -3.47 13.55
N ILE A 166 -7.80 -2.37 13.09
CA ILE A 166 -6.46 -1.90 13.46
C ILE A 166 -6.48 -0.40 13.72
N ASP A 167 -5.74 0.04 14.73
CA ASP A 167 -5.57 1.44 15.09
C ASP A 167 -4.18 1.68 15.72
N PHE A 168 -3.86 2.93 16.04
CA PHE A 168 -2.70 3.30 16.81
C PHE A 168 -2.89 2.99 18.29
N ILE A 169 -1.99 2.18 18.84
CA ILE A 169 -1.96 1.80 20.25
C ILE A 169 -0.82 2.57 20.92
N TYR A 170 -1.03 2.97 22.18
CA TYR A 170 -0.11 3.77 22.99
C TYR A 170 0.19 5.17 22.39
N ARG A 171 1.25 5.82 22.88
CA ARG A 171 1.65 7.19 22.53
C ARG A 171 3.17 7.33 22.55
N GLY A 172 3.67 8.41 21.94
CA GLY A 172 5.09 8.76 21.95
C GLY A 172 5.93 7.71 21.24
N SER A 173 7.06 7.34 21.84
CA SER A 173 7.97 6.32 21.28
C SER A 173 7.44 4.90 21.32
N GLY A 174 6.38 4.63 22.12
CA GLY A 174 5.75 3.31 22.23
C GLY A 174 4.62 3.07 21.23
N ILE A 175 4.29 4.06 20.41
CA ILE A 175 3.18 3.97 19.46
C ILE A 175 3.43 2.90 18.39
N HIS A 176 2.43 2.08 18.11
CA HIS A 176 2.46 1.12 17.01
C HIS A 176 1.04 0.82 16.51
N VAL A 177 0.94 0.20 15.34
CA VAL A 177 -0.35 -0.15 14.73
C VAL A 177 -0.73 -1.56 15.14
N GLY A 178 -1.88 -1.74 15.77
CA GLY A 178 -2.33 -3.07 16.16
C GLY A 178 -3.84 -3.17 16.30
N PRO A 179 -4.35 -4.41 16.42
CA PRO A 179 -5.73 -4.66 16.75
C PRO A 179 -6.15 -4.19 18.15
N ALA A 180 -7.45 -4.19 18.40
CA ALA A 180 -8.02 -3.86 19.70
C ALA A 180 -7.34 -4.64 20.84
N MET A 181 -7.11 -3.96 21.96
CA MET A 181 -6.44 -4.49 23.16
C MET A 181 -5.00 -4.97 22.94
N ASP A 182 -4.33 -4.53 21.87
CA ASP A 182 -2.94 -4.93 21.55
C ASP A 182 -2.78 -6.45 21.43
N ARG A 183 -3.81 -7.10 20.88
CA ARG A 183 -3.81 -8.53 20.58
C ARG A 183 -3.45 -8.80 19.13
N ASP A 184 -3.22 -10.06 18.83
CA ASP A 184 -3.00 -10.53 17.46
C ASP A 184 -4.30 -10.54 16.63
N PHE A 185 -4.16 -10.60 15.31
CA PHE A 185 -5.28 -10.52 14.36
C PHE A 185 -6.37 -11.57 14.57
N ASN A 186 -6.04 -12.76 15.07
CA ASN A 186 -7.02 -13.81 15.38
C ASN A 186 -8.08 -13.40 16.44
N PHE A 187 -7.79 -12.40 17.28
CA PHE A 187 -8.73 -11.86 18.27
C PHE A 187 -9.45 -10.58 17.80
N SER A 188 -9.23 -10.17 16.56
CA SER A 188 -9.76 -8.92 16.01
C SER A 188 -11.03 -9.13 15.18
N SER A 189 -11.74 -8.04 14.87
CA SER A 189 -12.85 -8.02 13.91
C SER A 189 -12.41 -8.12 12.44
N CYS A 190 -11.14 -8.44 12.17
CA CYS A 190 -10.58 -8.43 10.83
C CYS A 190 -11.25 -9.50 9.95
N ILE A 191 -11.81 -9.05 8.83
CA ILE A 191 -12.40 -9.91 7.80
C ILE A 191 -11.38 -10.41 6.77
N ASN A 192 -10.08 -10.20 7.01
CA ASN A 192 -8.98 -10.62 6.13
C ASN A 192 -9.07 -10.12 4.68
N CYS A 193 -9.62 -8.92 4.46
CA CYS A 193 -9.81 -8.35 3.12
C CYS A 193 -8.53 -7.88 2.39
N GLY A 194 -7.39 -7.81 3.08
CA GLY A 194 -6.10 -7.43 2.48
C GLY A 194 -5.95 -5.95 2.09
N GLN A 195 -6.97 -5.10 2.25
CA GLN A 195 -6.89 -3.68 1.86
C GLN A 195 -5.77 -2.90 2.56
N CYS A 196 -5.46 -3.27 3.81
CA CYS A 196 -4.36 -2.70 4.57
C CYS A 196 -2.97 -3.10 4.01
N ILE A 197 -2.85 -4.27 3.36
CA ILE A 197 -1.64 -4.73 2.70
C ILE A 197 -1.39 -3.88 1.46
N ILE A 198 -2.42 -3.70 0.62
CA ILE A 198 -2.33 -2.96 -0.66
C ILE A 198 -1.75 -1.55 -0.44
N VAL A 199 -2.21 -0.85 0.60
CA VAL A 199 -1.79 0.54 0.86
C VAL A 199 -0.51 0.68 1.69
N CYS A 200 0.05 -0.43 2.20
CA CYS A 200 1.26 -0.39 3.01
C CYS A 200 2.47 0.01 2.17
N PRO A 201 3.18 1.12 2.50
CA PRO A 201 4.34 1.58 1.71
C PRO A 201 5.62 0.76 1.95
N THR A 202 5.62 -0.13 2.94
CA THR A 202 6.75 -0.96 3.38
C THR A 202 6.30 -2.41 3.57
N GLY A 203 7.19 -3.30 4.02
CA GLY A 203 6.88 -4.70 4.31
C GLY A 203 6.19 -4.95 5.66
N ALA A 204 5.58 -3.94 6.29
CA ALA A 204 4.99 -4.08 7.63
C ALA A 204 3.71 -4.94 7.63
N LEU A 205 2.98 -4.94 6.52
CA LEU A 205 1.81 -5.80 6.29
C LEU A 205 2.00 -6.46 4.94
N HIS A 206 1.91 -7.79 4.92
CA HIS A 206 2.05 -8.61 3.72
C HIS A 206 1.13 -9.83 3.81
N GLU A 207 0.96 -10.50 2.67
CA GLU A 207 0.14 -11.71 2.58
C GLU A 207 0.86 -12.89 3.20
N LYS A 208 0.10 -13.86 3.71
CA LYS A 208 0.67 -15.13 4.16
C LYS A 208 1.06 -15.96 2.94
N TYR A 209 2.34 -16.27 2.81
CA TYR A 209 2.85 -17.08 1.70
C TYR A 209 2.81 -18.57 2.04
N ASN A 210 2.22 -19.37 1.15
CA ASN A 210 2.22 -20.83 1.22
C ASN A 210 3.08 -21.47 0.11
N ILE A 211 4.06 -20.73 -0.42
CA ILE A 211 4.85 -21.17 -1.59
C ILE A 211 5.63 -22.45 -1.28
N SER A 212 6.26 -22.55 -0.12
CA SER A 212 7.03 -23.75 0.29
C SER A 212 6.15 -24.99 0.34
N GLU A 213 4.95 -24.86 0.92
CA GLU A 213 3.96 -25.94 1.00
C GLU A 213 3.48 -26.35 -0.41
N VAL A 214 3.20 -25.38 -1.29
CA VAL A 214 2.86 -25.66 -2.69
C VAL A 214 3.99 -26.41 -3.40
N GLN A 215 5.25 -26.04 -3.19
CA GLN A 215 6.40 -26.74 -3.77
C GLN A 215 6.52 -28.18 -3.26
N GLU A 216 6.30 -28.42 -1.97
CA GLU A 216 6.29 -29.76 -1.40
C GLU A 216 5.20 -30.65 -2.04
N TYR A 217 3.97 -30.12 -2.20
CA TYR A 217 2.88 -30.86 -2.86
C TYR A 217 3.12 -31.09 -4.35
N LEU A 218 3.71 -30.11 -5.06
CA LEU A 218 4.05 -30.27 -6.48
C LEU A 218 5.09 -31.38 -6.70
N ASN A 219 6.04 -31.55 -5.78
CA ASN A 219 7.09 -32.56 -5.88
C ASN A 219 6.66 -33.96 -5.42
N ASN A 220 5.56 -34.08 -4.67
CA ASN A 220 5.09 -35.37 -4.19
C ASN A 220 4.31 -36.12 -5.29
N PRO A 221 4.75 -37.32 -5.73
CA PRO A 221 4.09 -38.08 -6.80
C PRO A 221 2.71 -38.64 -6.42
N GLU A 222 2.36 -38.74 -5.14
CA GLU A 222 1.11 -39.35 -4.67
C GLU A 222 -0.13 -38.48 -4.93
N PHE A 223 0.05 -37.16 -5.02
CA PHE A 223 -1.06 -36.23 -5.23
C PHE A 223 -1.27 -35.92 -6.71
N MET A 224 -2.54 -35.80 -7.12
CA MET A 224 -2.90 -35.18 -8.39
C MET A 224 -2.84 -33.65 -8.23
N LYS A 225 -2.05 -32.98 -9.07
CA LYS A 225 -1.78 -31.54 -8.91
C LYS A 225 -2.86 -30.73 -9.64
N VAL A 226 -3.77 -30.16 -8.87
CA VAL A 226 -4.87 -29.33 -9.38
C VAL A 226 -4.73 -27.91 -8.86
N ILE A 227 -4.82 -26.93 -9.76
CA ILE A 227 -4.93 -25.52 -9.42
C ILE A 227 -6.23 -24.93 -9.95
N GLN A 228 -6.83 -24.08 -9.14
CA GLN A 228 -8.00 -23.31 -9.49
C GLN A 228 -7.75 -21.85 -9.13
N TYR A 229 -8.02 -20.92 -10.05
CA TYR A 229 -7.82 -19.49 -9.82
C TYR A 229 -9.06 -18.65 -10.19
N SER A 230 -9.19 -17.50 -9.55
CA SER A 230 -10.28 -16.54 -9.80
C SER A 230 -10.13 -15.87 -11.18
N PRO A 231 -11.24 -15.57 -11.90
CA PRO A 231 -11.21 -14.85 -13.18
C PRO A 231 -10.48 -13.49 -13.15
N LEU A 232 -10.29 -12.89 -11.96
CA LEU A 232 -9.58 -11.61 -11.81
C LEU A 232 -8.05 -11.76 -11.75
N VAL A 233 -7.55 -12.96 -11.44
CA VAL A 233 -6.11 -13.24 -11.32
C VAL A 233 -5.38 -12.99 -12.64
N PRO A 234 -5.86 -13.48 -13.81
CA PRO A 234 -5.23 -13.18 -15.09
C PRO A 234 -5.09 -11.67 -15.36
N ALA A 235 -6.13 -10.89 -15.06
CA ALA A 235 -6.10 -9.44 -15.26
C ALA A 235 -5.08 -8.75 -14.35
N GLY A 236 -5.01 -9.15 -13.07
CA GLY A 236 -4.03 -8.61 -12.12
C GLY A 236 -2.58 -8.95 -12.49
N ILE A 237 -2.31 -10.21 -12.86
CA ILE A 237 -0.97 -10.63 -13.31
C ILE A 237 -0.57 -9.87 -14.57
N ALA A 238 -1.48 -9.71 -15.54
CA ALA A 238 -1.20 -8.99 -16.77
C ALA A 238 -0.78 -7.53 -16.50
N GLU A 239 -1.47 -6.84 -15.58
CA GLU A 239 -1.12 -5.49 -15.17
C GLU A 239 0.27 -5.42 -14.50
N GLU A 240 0.58 -6.38 -13.63
CA GLU A 240 1.84 -6.41 -12.88
C GLU A 240 3.07 -6.65 -13.78
N ILE A 241 2.89 -7.41 -14.87
CA ILE A 241 3.95 -7.63 -15.89
C ILE A 241 3.93 -6.57 -17.00
N GLY A 242 3.03 -5.58 -16.94
CA GLY A 242 2.96 -4.48 -17.91
C GLY A 242 2.36 -4.85 -19.27
N ILE A 243 1.54 -5.90 -19.35
CA ILE A 243 0.86 -6.34 -20.58
C ILE A 243 -0.63 -6.00 -20.49
N LYS A 244 -1.21 -5.51 -21.59
CA LYS A 244 -2.66 -5.28 -21.64
C LYS A 244 -3.39 -6.62 -21.61
N TYR A 245 -4.29 -6.79 -20.63
CA TYR A 245 -5.13 -7.99 -20.55
C TYR A 245 -5.92 -8.20 -21.85
N ASN A 246 -5.85 -9.42 -22.37
CA ASN A 246 -6.67 -9.92 -23.47
C ASN A 246 -7.12 -11.35 -23.15
N ARG A 247 -8.13 -11.87 -23.86
CA ARG A 247 -8.62 -13.24 -23.65
C ARG A 247 -7.56 -14.31 -23.89
N ASP A 248 -6.54 -14.02 -24.70
CA ASP A 248 -5.42 -14.93 -24.95
C ASP A 248 -4.53 -15.12 -23.72
N PHE A 249 -4.51 -14.14 -22.80
CA PHE A 249 -3.70 -14.19 -21.59
C PHE A 249 -4.08 -15.38 -20.69
N ASP A 250 -5.37 -15.72 -20.62
CA ASP A 250 -5.85 -16.89 -19.86
C ASP A 250 -5.19 -18.19 -20.38
N SER A 251 -5.05 -18.33 -21.69
CA SER A 251 -4.41 -19.50 -22.32
C SER A 251 -2.91 -19.55 -22.04
N ILE A 252 -2.25 -18.39 -22.01
CA ILE A 252 -0.84 -18.25 -21.64
C ILE A 252 -0.64 -18.66 -20.18
N LEU A 253 -1.44 -18.11 -19.26
CA LEU A 253 -1.37 -18.44 -17.84
C LEU A 253 -1.59 -19.93 -17.59
N ASN A 254 -2.58 -20.53 -18.25
CA ASN A 254 -2.84 -21.97 -18.17
C ASN A 254 -1.62 -22.80 -18.62
N SER A 255 -0.95 -22.36 -19.68
CA SER A 255 0.25 -23.02 -20.19
C SER A 255 1.44 -22.88 -19.24
N VAL A 256 1.60 -21.72 -18.58
CA VAL A 256 2.62 -21.50 -17.55
C VAL A 256 2.38 -22.39 -16.33
N LEU A 257 1.13 -22.46 -15.82
CA LEU A 257 0.78 -23.30 -14.68
C LEU A 257 1.03 -24.79 -14.95
N ARG A 258 0.75 -25.26 -16.17
CA ARG A 258 1.10 -26.64 -16.57
C ARG A 258 2.60 -26.88 -16.59
N LYS A 259 3.39 -25.90 -17.05
CA LYS A 259 4.86 -25.99 -17.03
C LYS A 259 5.44 -25.97 -15.61
N ILE A 260 4.76 -25.32 -14.67
CA ILE A 260 5.15 -25.32 -13.25
C ILE A 260 4.96 -26.71 -12.61
N GLY A 261 4.03 -27.52 -13.13
CA GLY A 261 3.78 -28.88 -12.65
C GLY A 261 2.33 -29.20 -12.32
N PHE A 262 1.39 -28.28 -12.55
CA PHE A 262 -0.03 -28.55 -12.37
C PHE A 262 -0.59 -29.39 -13.52
N GLU A 263 -1.17 -30.54 -13.21
CA GLU A 263 -1.78 -31.46 -14.19
C GLU A 263 -3.12 -30.92 -14.69
N LYS A 264 -3.92 -30.35 -13.78
CA LYS A 264 -5.22 -29.75 -14.10
C LYS A 264 -5.29 -28.32 -13.63
N VAL A 265 -5.75 -27.45 -14.53
CA VAL A 265 -5.87 -26.02 -14.32
C VAL A 265 -7.32 -25.63 -14.62
N TYR A 266 -7.98 -25.07 -13.62
CA TYR A 266 -9.38 -24.65 -13.69
C TYR A 266 -9.53 -23.17 -13.39
N ASN A 267 -10.58 -22.58 -13.95
CA ASN A 267 -11.02 -21.25 -13.59
C ASN A 267 -12.23 -21.37 -12.65
N THR A 268 -12.24 -20.60 -11.56
CA THR A 268 -13.35 -20.57 -10.60
C THR A 268 -14.68 -20.16 -11.23
N GLY A 269 -14.68 -19.54 -12.41
CA GLY A 269 -15.90 -19.17 -13.15
C GLY A 269 -16.92 -20.30 -13.27
N THR A 270 -16.49 -21.53 -13.55
CA THR A 270 -17.41 -22.68 -13.60
C THR A 270 -18.08 -22.97 -12.26
N GLY A 271 -17.34 -22.83 -11.15
CA GLY A 271 -17.92 -22.94 -9.81
C GLY A 271 -18.90 -21.80 -9.51
N THR A 272 -18.62 -20.59 -10.01
CA THR A 272 -19.54 -19.45 -9.93
C THR A 272 -20.83 -19.70 -10.69
N ASP A 273 -20.78 -20.29 -11.89
CA ASP A 273 -21.97 -20.62 -12.67
C ASP A 273 -22.89 -21.61 -11.93
N ILE A 274 -22.30 -22.65 -11.32
CA ILE A 274 -23.03 -23.63 -10.50
C ILE A 274 -23.68 -22.96 -9.28
N LEU A 275 -22.93 -22.08 -8.59
CA LEU A 275 -23.45 -21.32 -7.46
C LEU A 275 -24.64 -20.44 -7.86
N ILE A 276 -24.54 -19.73 -9.00
CA ILE A 276 -25.61 -18.87 -9.51
C ILE A 276 -26.86 -19.70 -9.80
N TRP A 277 -26.71 -20.87 -10.42
CA TRP A 277 -27.85 -21.75 -10.72
C TRP A 277 -28.58 -22.19 -9.44
N GLU A 278 -27.84 -22.64 -8.43
CA GLU A 278 -28.41 -23.07 -7.15
C GLU A 278 -29.05 -21.90 -6.39
N MET A 279 -28.40 -20.73 -6.34
CA MET A 279 -28.95 -19.53 -5.71
C MET A 279 -30.23 -19.07 -6.40
N ALA A 280 -30.30 -19.14 -7.73
CA ALA A 280 -31.49 -18.80 -8.50
C ALA A 280 -32.68 -19.73 -8.18
N GLU A 281 -32.41 -21.04 -8.04
CA GLU A 281 -33.44 -22.01 -7.67
C GLU A 281 -33.91 -21.81 -6.22
N GLN A 282 -32.99 -21.53 -5.28
CA GLN A 282 -33.36 -21.19 -3.90
C GLN A 282 -34.17 -19.90 -3.82
N LEU A 283 -33.80 -18.88 -4.59
CA LEU A 283 -34.54 -17.62 -4.66
C LEU A 283 -35.95 -17.86 -5.20
N LYS A 284 -36.10 -18.65 -6.26
CA LYS A 284 -37.41 -19.03 -6.83
C LYS A 284 -38.28 -19.74 -5.80
N LYS A 285 -37.72 -20.68 -5.03
CA LYS A 285 -38.43 -21.37 -3.94
C LYS A 285 -38.90 -20.40 -2.87
N ARG A 286 -38.04 -19.48 -2.41
CA ARG A 286 -38.40 -18.47 -1.41
C ARG A 286 -39.51 -17.54 -1.89
N ILE A 287 -39.42 -17.06 -3.13
CA ILE A 287 -40.49 -16.23 -3.72
C ILE A 287 -41.83 -16.98 -3.74
N SER A 288 -41.81 -18.30 -4.02
CA SER A 288 -43.03 -19.10 -4.04
C SER A 288 -43.57 -19.47 -2.66
N SER A 289 -42.73 -19.50 -1.61
CA SER A 289 -43.13 -19.89 -0.26
C SER A 289 -43.57 -18.74 0.65
N GLY A 290 -43.40 -17.48 0.22
CA GLY A 290 -43.54 -16.29 1.07
C GLY A 290 -42.36 -16.13 2.03
#